data_AF-A0A392SF16-F1
#
_entry.id   AF-A0A392SF16-F1
#
_cell.length_a   1.000
_cell.length_b   1.000
_cell.length_c   1.000
_cell.angle_alpha   90.00
_cell.angle_beta   90.00
_cell.angle_gamma   90.00
#
_symmetry.space_group_name_H-M   'P 1'
#
loop_
_entity.id
_entity.type
_entity.pdbx_description
1 polymer ?
#
loop_
_entity_poly.entity_id
_entity_poly.type
_entity_poly.pdbx_seq_one_letter_code
_entity_poly.pdbx_strand_id
1 'polypeptide(L)'
;MEEERKVPELKQLPSHLKYVFLSDDASFPAIISSKLTHLEEEKLLRVLTSNKAAMGWTISDLKGISPTFCMHKIKLEAEFKPVVQPQR
;
A
#
# COMPACT_ATOMS: atom_id res chain seq x y z
N MET A 1 -8.15 29.78 1.83
CA MET A 1 -8.75 28.49 1.47
C MET A 1 -7.85 27.44 2.06
N GLU A 2 -8.19 26.96 3.25
CA GLU A 2 -7.59 25.76 3.82
C GLU A 2 -8.14 24.64 2.94
N GLU A 3 -7.28 24.02 2.13
CA GLU A 3 -7.66 22.87 1.32
C GLU A 3 -8.04 21.78 2.32
N GLU A 4 -9.34 21.68 2.60
CA GLU A 4 -9.94 20.67 3.44
C GLU A 4 -9.58 19.34 2.78
N ARG A 5 -8.48 18.72 3.26
CA ARG A 5 -8.02 17.41 2.80
C ARG A 5 -9.20 16.49 3.02
N LYS A 6 -9.98 16.21 1.97
CA LYS A 6 -11.05 15.21 2.01
C LYS A 6 -10.37 13.92 2.38
N VAL A 7 -10.37 13.59 3.67
CA VAL A 7 -9.86 12.33 4.17
C VAL A 7 -10.69 11.29 3.43
N PRO A 8 -10.09 10.49 2.55
CA PRO A 8 -10.85 9.48 1.84
C PRO A 8 -11.54 8.61 2.88
N GLU A 9 -12.83 8.30 2.68
CA GLU A 9 -13.57 7.39 3.56
C GLU A 9 -12.96 5.99 3.45
N LEU A 10 -11.92 5.74 4.25
CA LEU A 10 -11.22 4.47 4.31
C LEU A 10 -12.01 3.53 5.23
N LYS A 11 -12.00 2.24 4.86
CA LYS A 11 -12.63 1.22 5.69
C LYS A 11 -11.84 1.02 6.97
N GLN A 12 -12.51 0.56 8.03
CA GLN A 12 -11.82 0.10 9.21
C GLN A 12 -10.94 -1.11 8.86
N LEU A 13 -9.65 -1.00 9.17
CA LEU A 13 -8.69 -2.09 9.00
C LEU A 13 -8.62 -2.96 10.25
N PRO A 14 -8.34 -4.26 10.11
CA PRO A 14 -7.89 -5.09 11.21
C PRO A 14 -6.65 -4.52 11.90
N SER A 15 -6.48 -4.77 13.19
CA SER A 15 -5.36 -4.25 14.01
C SER A 15 -3.96 -4.63 13.52
N HIS A 16 -3.84 -5.68 12.70
CA HIS A 16 -2.58 -6.13 12.11
C HIS A 16 -2.23 -5.43 10.79
N LEU A 17 -3.08 -4.50 10.31
CA LEU A 17 -2.88 -3.73 9.09
C LEU A 17 -2.90 -2.23 9.39
N LYS A 18 -2.22 -1.47 8.52
CA LYS A 18 -2.02 -0.02 8.62
C LYS A 18 -2.13 0.61 7.24
N TYR A 19 -2.72 1.80 7.18
CA TYR A 19 -2.67 2.65 5.98
C TYR A 19 -1.36 3.43 5.93
N VAL A 20 -0.79 3.52 4.73
CA VAL A 20 0.32 4.41 4.40
C VAL A 20 0.02 5.12 3.10
N PHE A 21 0.44 6.37 2.98
CA PHE A 21 0.21 7.17 1.78
C PHE A 21 1.53 7.33 1.03
N LEU A 22 1.53 7.00 -0.26
CA LEU A 22 2.71 7.06 -1.12
C LEU A 22 2.89 8.42 -1.80
N SER A 23 2.00 9.37 -1.53
CA SER A 23 2.01 10.72 -2.10
C SER A 23 1.44 11.73 -1.10
N ASP A 24 1.96 12.95 -1.14
CA ASP A 24 1.65 14.02 -0.17
C ASP A 24 0.19 14.51 -0.26
N ASP A 25 -0.45 14.28 -1.41
CA ASP A 25 -1.87 14.57 -1.68
C ASP A 25 -2.82 13.49 -1.14
N ALA A 26 -2.30 12.46 -0.46
CA ALA A 26 -3.05 11.32 0.03
C ALA A 26 -3.83 10.53 -1.05
N SER A 27 -3.50 10.73 -2.34
CA SER A 27 -4.20 10.12 -3.47
C SER A 27 -3.88 8.63 -3.66
N PHE A 28 -2.78 8.15 -3.08
CA PHE A 28 -2.29 6.77 -3.19
C PHE A 28 -2.11 6.08 -1.82
N PRO A 29 -3.19 5.60 -1.16
CA PRO A 29 -3.13 4.87 0.11
C PRO A 29 -2.84 3.37 -0.04
N ALA A 30 -1.65 2.90 0.31
CA ALA A 30 -1.37 1.46 0.40
C ALA A 30 -1.73 0.90 1.78
N ILE A 31 -2.07 -0.39 1.85
CA ILE A 31 -2.24 -1.12 3.11
C ILE A 31 -1.01 -1.99 3.33
N ILE A 32 -0.37 -1.83 4.48
CA ILE A 32 0.79 -2.62 4.90
C ILE A 32 0.51 -3.32 6.24
N SER A 33 1.36 -4.28 6.60
CA SER A 33 1.30 -4.94 7.90
C SER A 33 1.79 -3.99 9.00
N SER A 34 1.05 -3.89 10.11
CA SER A 34 1.46 -3.11 11.29
C SER A 34 2.60 -3.77 12.07
N LYS A 35 2.96 -5.01 11.72
CA LYS A 35 4.07 -5.77 12.34
C LYS A 35 5.44 -5.51 11.71
N LEU A 36 5.51 -4.68 10.67
CA LEU A 36 6.78 -4.34 10.03
C LEU A 36 7.62 -3.47 10.96
N THR A 37 8.94 -3.71 10.96
CA THR A 37 9.88 -2.80 11.62
C THR A 37 9.98 -1.49 10.85
N HIS A 38 10.44 -0.42 11.51
CA HIS A 38 10.60 0.89 10.86
C HIS A 38 11.47 0.83 9.60
N LEU A 39 12.56 0.04 9.64
CA LEU A 39 13.46 -0.14 8.50
C LEU A 39 12.80 -0.89 7.34
N GLU A 40 12.01 -1.93 7.63
CA GLU A 40 11.27 -2.66 6.59
C GLU A 40 10.17 -1.79 6.00
N GLU A 41 9.48 -1.01 6.82
CA GLU A 41 8.47 -0.05 6.38
C GLU A 41 9.07 0.98 5.43
N GLU A 42 10.17 1.64 5.80
CA GLU A 42 10.84 2.62 4.92
C GLU A 42 11.30 2.00 3.59
N LYS A 43 11.88 0.80 3.64
CA LYS A 43 12.28 0.07 2.43
C LYS A 43 11.08 -0.25 1.55
N LEU A 44 9.98 -0.71 2.14
CA LEU A 44 8.75 -1.02 1.43
C LEU A 44 8.16 0.24 0.78
N LEU A 45 8.05 1.33 1.54
CA LEU A 45 7.56 2.61 1.04
C LEU A 45 8.41 3.12 -0.12
N ARG A 46 9.74 3.04 -0.04
CA ARG A 46 10.62 3.43 -1.15
C ARG A 46 10.36 2.64 -2.42
N VAL A 47 10.16 1.32 -2.32
CA VAL A 47 9.83 0.47 -3.47
C VAL A 47 8.45 0.81 -4.02
N LEU A 48 7.44 0.96 -3.15
CA LEU A 48 6.07 1.28 -3.56
C LEU A 48 5.98 2.66 -4.23
N THR A 49 6.64 3.68 -3.68
CA THR A 49 6.70 5.02 -4.25
C THR A 49 7.41 5.03 -5.61
N SER A 50 8.49 4.27 -5.75
CA SER A 50 9.23 4.14 -7.03
C SER A 50 8.40 3.43 -8.11
N ASN A 51 7.49 2.53 -7.71
CA ASN A 51 6.67 1.73 -8.62
C ASN A 51 5.20 2.17 -8.66
N LYS A 52 4.86 3.36 -8.16
CA LYS A 52 3.47 3.82 -8.06
C LYS A 52 2.70 3.76 -9.37
N ALA A 53 3.36 4.05 -10.49
CA ALA A 53 2.78 4.02 -11.83
C ALA A 53 2.43 2.59 -12.29
N ALA A 54 3.14 1.57 -11.80
CA ALA A 54 2.93 0.18 -12.16
C ALA A 54 1.77 -0.47 -11.40
N MET A 55 1.38 0.09 -10.25
CA MET A 55 0.34 -0.51 -9.42
C MET A 55 -1.07 -0.26 -9.98
N GLY A 56 -1.27 0.82 -10.76
CA GLY A 56 -2.48 1.03 -11.55
C GLY A 56 -3.80 1.12 -10.77
N TRP A 57 -3.78 1.27 -9.44
CA TRP A 57 -4.97 1.34 -8.60
C TRP A 57 -5.20 2.75 -8.05
N THR A 58 -6.47 3.04 -7.78
CA THR A 58 -6.99 4.28 -7.20
C THR A 58 -7.66 3.99 -5.85
N ILE A 59 -7.95 5.02 -5.07
CA ILE A 59 -8.67 4.88 -3.79
C ILE A 59 -10.00 4.13 -3.94
N SER A 60 -10.67 4.28 -5.09
CA SER A 60 -11.91 3.58 -5.40
C SER A 60 -11.75 2.07 -5.43
N ASP A 61 -10.60 1.58 -5.92
CA ASP A 61 -10.30 0.14 -5.98
C ASP A 61 -10.14 -0.45 -4.56
N LEU A 62 -9.57 0.33 -3.63
CA LEU A 62 -9.49 -0.07 -2.22
C LEU A 62 -10.85 -0.21 -1.52
N LYS A 63 -11.86 0.54 -1.96
CA LYS A 63 -13.22 0.38 -1.45
C LYS A 63 -13.88 -0.89 -1.97
N GLY A 64 -13.51 -1.39 -3.15
CA GLY A 64 -14.08 -2.60 -3.74
C GLY A 64 -13.40 -3.89 -3.30
N ILE A 65 -12.09 -3.86 -3.05
CA ILE A 65 -11.29 -5.06 -2.78
C ILE A 65 -11.28 -5.37 -1.28
N SER A 66 -11.68 -6.60 -0.92
CA SER A 66 -11.51 -7.07 0.46
C SER A 66 -10.06 -7.52 0.69
N PRO A 67 -9.40 -7.09 1.80
CA PRO A 67 -8.04 -7.51 2.13
C PRO A 67 -7.85 -9.02 2.22
N THR A 68 -8.92 -9.77 2.50
CA THR A 68 -8.90 -11.24 2.58
C THR A 68 -8.75 -11.93 1.22
N PHE A 69 -9.14 -11.28 0.13
CA PHE A 69 -9.07 -11.88 -1.21
C PHE A 69 -7.67 -11.76 -1.81
N CYS A 70 -6.88 -10.76 -1.40
CA CYS A 70 -5.65 -10.40 -2.10
C CYS A 70 -4.56 -9.93 -1.13
N MET A 71 -3.83 -10.88 -0.54
CA MET A 71 -2.62 -10.60 0.23
C MET A 71 -1.38 -10.95 -0.59
N HIS A 72 -0.53 -9.96 -0.84
CA HIS A 72 0.76 -10.18 -1.52
C HIS A 72 1.91 -10.10 -0.52
N LYS A 73 2.82 -11.07 -0.59
CA LYS A 73 4.08 -11.04 0.15
C LYS A 73 5.18 -10.52 -0.76
N ILE A 74 5.68 -9.32 -0.47
CA ILE A 74 6.84 -8.74 -1.15
C ILE A 74 8.08 -9.07 -0.30
N LYS A 75 9.10 -9.66 -0.92
CA LYS A 75 10.40 -9.86 -0.26
C LYS A 75 11.29 -8.67 -0.62
N LEU A 76 11.90 -8.05 0.40
CA LEU A 76 12.71 -6.83 0.28
C LEU A 76 14.22 -7.10 0.36
N GLU A 77 14.63 -8.38 0.37
CA GLU A 77 16.03 -8.80 0.41
C GLU A 77 16.72 -8.50 -0.92
N ALA A 78 17.97 -8.03 -0.88
CA ALA A 78 18.72 -7.64 -2.07
C ALA A 78 18.98 -8.80 -3.05
N GLU A 79 18.96 -10.03 -2.55
CA GLU A 79 19.17 -11.25 -3.32
C GLU A 79 17.90 -11.72 -4.06
N PHE A 80 16.75 -11.10 -3.76
CA PHE A 80 15.48 -11.54 -4.32
C PHE A 80 15.22 -10.90 -5.69
N LYS A 81 15.02 -11.73 -6.71
CA LYS A 81 14.66 -11.28 -8.07
C LYS A 81 13.19 -10.87 -8.13
N PRO A 82 12.82 -9.83 -8.88
CA PRO A 82 11.41 -9.52 -9.13
C PRO A 82 10.75 -10.68 -9.87
N VAL A 83 9.62 -11.16 -9.35
CA VAL A 83 8.85 -12.26 -9.95
C VAL A 83 7.42 -11.78 -10.15
N VAL A 84 6.86 -12.03 -11.34
CA VAL A 84 5.45 -11.81 -11.63
C VAL A 84 4.67 -12.97 -11.00
N GLN A 85 3.83 -12.67 -10.00
CA GLN A 85 2.93 -13.70 -9.45
C GLN A 85 1.82 -13.98 -10.46
N PRO A 86 1.49 -15.26 -10.72
CA PRO A 86 0.35 -15.60 -11.56
C PRO A 86 -0.92 -15.01 -10.97
N GLN A 87 -1.79 -14.50 -11.83
CA GLN A 87 -3.09 -13.96 -11.42
C GLN A 87 -3.90 -15.07 -10.75
N ARG A 88 -4.45 -14.77 -9.57
CA ARG A 88 -5.37 -15.67 -8.86
C ARG A 88 -6.77 -15.59 -9.42
#